data_AF-A0A963Q7U8-F1
#
_entry.id   AF-A0A963Q7U8-F1
#
_cell.length_a   1.000
_cell.length_b   1.000
_cell.length_c   1.000
_cell.angle_alpha   90.00
_cell.angle_beta   90.00
_cell.angle_gamma   90.00
#
_symmetry.space_group_name_H-M   'P 1'
#
loop_
_entity.id
_entity.type
_entity.pdbx_description
1 polymer ?
#
loop_
_entity_poly.entity_id
_entity_poly.type
_entity_poly.pdbx_seq_one_letter_code
_entity_poly.pdbx_strand_id
1 'polypeptide(L)' 'MNAQAALPGASLVDAAYDQIRRRILDNVWPPGHRALEQEVALELGMSRTPVREALLQLQNEG' A
#
# COMPACT_ATOMS: atom_id res chain seq x y z
N MET A 1 -22.95 8.43 6.94
CA MET A 1 -22.01 7.33 7.22
C MET A 1 -22.32 6.22 6.23
N ASN A 2 -21.71 6.21 5.03
CA ASN A 2 -21.86 5.10 4.08
C ASN A 2 -20.47 4.76 3.54
N ALA A 3 -19.82 3.80 4.22
CA ALA A 3 -18.59 3.20 3.75
C ALA A 3 -18.90 2.43 2.46
N GLN A 4 -18.28 2.85 1.36
CA GLN A 4 -18.47 2.27 0.05
C GLN A 4 -17.95 0.83 0.04
N ALA A 5 -18.76 -0.05 -0.52
CA ALA A 5 -18.52 -1.47 -0.67
C ALA A 5 -17.22 -1.74 -1.45
N ALA A 6 -16.30 -2.47 -0.82
CA ALA A 6 -15.17 -3.07 -1.51
C ALA A 6 -15.68 -4.13 -2.51
N LEU A 7 -15.20 -4.04 -3.75
CA LEU A 7 -15.50 -5.01 -4.81
C LEU A 7 -15.10 -6.42 -4.35
N PRO A 8 -15.94 -7.45 -4.60
CA PRO A 8 -15.62 -8.83 -4.24
C PRO A 8 -14.49 -9.34 -5.15
N GLY A 9 -13.24 -9.17 -4.72
CA GLY A 9 -12.06 -9.68 -5.42
C GLY A 9 -10.73 -8.99 -5.12
N ALA A 10 -10.71 -7.75 -4.65
CA ALA A 10 -9.44 -7.08 -4.33
C ALA A 10 -8.97 -7.49 -2.93
N SER A 11 -7.86 -8.22 -2.85
CA SER A 11 -7.27 -8.55 -1.56
C SER A 11 -6.76 -7.26 -0.87
N LEU A 12 -6.66 -7.28 0.46
CA LEU A 12 -6.05 -6.16 1.19
C LEU A 12 -4.60 -5.90 0.73
N VAL A 13 -3.94 -6.92 0.18
CA VAL A 13 -2.61 -6.83 -0.42
C VAL A 13 -2.67 -6.01 -1.71
N ASP A 14 -3.59 -6.30 -2.63
CA ASP A 14 -3.76 -5.56 -3.88
C ASP A 14 -4.10 -4.09 -3.61
N ALA A 15 -4.98 -3.84 -2.64
CA ALA A 15 -5.36 -2.50 -2.23
C ALA A 15 -4.18 -1.72 -1.62
N ALA A 16 -3.32 -2.39 -0.84
CA ALA A 16 -2.10 -1.79 -0.31
C ALA A 16 -1.10 -1.50 -1.44
N TYR A 17 -0.89 -2.45 -2.36
CA TYR A 17 0.01 -2.33 -3.50
C TYR A 17 -0.36 -1.12 -4.38
N ASP A 18 -1.64 -1.00 -4.76
CA ASP A 18 -2.13 0.11 -5.58
C ASP A 18 -1.90 1.47 -4.91
N GLN A 19 -2.14 1.57 -3.61
CA GLN A 19 -1.91 2.81 -2.87
C GLN A 19 -0.43 3.16 -2.75
N ILE A 20 0.43 2.18 -2.49
CA ILE A 20 1.89 2.37 -2.42
C ILE A 20 2.41 2.85 -3.78
N ARG A 21 2.02 2.16 -4.86
CA ARG A 21 2.42 2.49 -6.22
C ARG A 21 1.99 3.91 -6.60
N ARG A 22 0.74 4.30 -6.32
CA ARG A 22 0.25 5.67 -6.57
C ARG A 22 1.07 6.71 -5.82
N ARG A 23 1.35 6.51 -4.53
CA ARG A 23 2.14 7.47 -3.74
C ARG A 23 3.56 7.66 -4.26
N ILE A 24 4.18 6.63 -4.81
CA ILE A 24 5.50 6.74 -5.47
C ILE A 24 5.38 7.51 -6.79
N LEU A 25 4.40 7.16 -7.64
CA LEU A 25 4.18 7.81 -8.94
C LEU A 25 3.79 9.29 -8.80
N ASP A 26 2.99 9.61 -7.79
CA ASP A 26 2.58 10.98 -7.46
C ASP A 26 3.68 11.75 -6.69
N ASN A 27 4.84 11.12 -6.46
CA ASN A 27 5.99 11.68 -5.76
C ASN A 27 5.70 12.11 -4.31
N VAL A 28 4.65 11.54 -3.70
CA VAL A 28 4.36 11.65 -2.26
C VAL A 28 5.47 10.96 -1.45
N TRP A 29 5.91 9.81 -1.93
CA TRP A 29 7.11 9.13 -1.45
C TRP A 29 8.17 9.17 -2.56
N PRO A 30 9.08 10.17 -2.53
CA PRO A 30 10.05 10.36 -3.59
C PRO A 30 11.08 9.22 -3.66
N PRO A 31 11.81 9.08 -4.78
CA PRO A 31 12.92 8.12 -4.88
C PRO A 31 13.89 8.26 -3.70
N GLY A 32 14.22 7.13 -3.06
CA GLY A 32 15.07 7.10 -1.87
C GLY A 32 14.35 7.37 -0.55
N HIS A 33 13.02 7.60 -0.56
CA HIS A 33 12.20 7.64 0.64
C HIS A 33 12.34 6.35 1.45
N ARG A 34 12.57 6.49 2.76
CA ARG A 34 12.70 5.39 3.71
C ARG A 34 11.54 5.47 4.69
N ALA A 35 10.75 4.41 4.75
CA ALA A 35 9.68 4.24 5.71
C ALA A 35 9.73 2.82 6.28
N LEU A 36 9.36 2.68 7.56
CA LEU A 36 9.10 1.39 8.18
C LEU A 36 7.76 0.84 7.69
N GLU A 37 7.63 -0.49 7.59
CA GLU A 37 6.34 -1.13 7.26
C GLU A 37 5.19 -0.65 8.14
N GLN A 38 5.48 -0.38 9.42
CA GLN A 38 4.49 0.10 10.37
C GLN A 38 4.02 1.52 10.08
N GLU A 39 4.93 2.40 9.64
CA GLU A 39 4.60 3.78 9.26
C GLU A 39 3.71 3.78 8.01
N VAL A 40 4.08 2.99 7.00
CA VAL A 40 3.27 2.78 5.80
C VAL A 40 1.90 2.22 6.17
N ALA A 41 1.84 1.22 7.06
CA ALA A 41 0.57 0.63 7.49
C ALA A 41 -0.35 1.64 8.18
N LEU A 42 0.21 2.50 9.03
CA LEU A 42 -0.53 3.59 9.67
C LEU A 42 -1.02 4.61 8.63
N GLU A 43 -0.17 5.00 7.67
CA GLU A 43 -0.54 5.94 6.60
C GLU A 43 -1.63 5.41 5.67
N LEU A 44 -1.66 4.09 5.43
CA LEU A 44 -2.67 3.43 4.59
C LEU A 44 -3.91 3.00 5.38
N GLY A 45 -3.92 3.13 6.71
CA GLY A 45 -5.02 2.67 7.55
C GLY A 45 -5.20 1.14 7.52
N MET A 46 -4.12 0.39 7.35
CA MET A 46 -4.11 -1.06 7.20
C MET A 46 -3.26 -1.75 8.27
N SER A 47 -3.40 -3.07 8.41
CA SER A 47 -2.47 -3.85 9.22
C SER A 47 -1.14 -4.07 8.48
N ARG A 48 -0.09 -4.42 9.23
CA ARG A 48 1.25 -4.61 8.68
C ARG A 48 1.36 -5.76 7.67
N THR A 49 0.57 -6.83 7.85
CA THR A 49 0.64 -8.02 7.00
C THR A 49 0.37 -7.72 5.53
N PRO A 50 -0.78 -7.14 5.13
CA PRO A 50 -1.04 -6.84 3.72
C PRO A 50 -0.06 -5.81 3.14
N VAL A 51 0.38 -4.85 3.96
CA VAL A 51 1.36 -3.82 3.56
C VAL A 51 2.72 -4.45 3.25
N ARG A 52 3.17 -5.38 4.10
CA ARG A 52 4.42 -6.11 3.90
C ARG A 52 4.38 -6.92 2.60
N GLU A 53 3.33 -7.70 2.37
CA GLU A 53 3.17 -8.48 1.13
C GLU A 53 3.15 -7.58 -0.10
N ALA A 54 2.45 -6.45 -0.04
CA ALA A 54 2.40 -5.47 -1.13
C ALA A 54 3.76 -4.83 -1.43
N LEU A 55 4.53 -4.49 -0.38
CA LEU A 55 5.89 -3.98 -0.52
C LEU A 55 6.83 -5.02 -1.15
N LEU A 56 6.70 -6.29 -0.76
CA LEU A 56 7.46 -7.40 -1.36
C LEU A 56 7.09 -7.60 -2.84
N GLN A 57 5.80 -7.54 -3.18
CA GLN A 57 5.34 -7.61 -4.56
C GLN A 57 5.91 -6.44 -5.38
N LEU A 58 5.82 -5.21 -4.88
CA LEU A 58 6.38 -4.03 -5.55
C LEU A 58 7.89 -4.15 -5.79
N GLN A 59 8.63 -4.71 -4.81
CA GLN A 59 10.06 -4.97 -4.96
C GLN A 59 10.36 -6.00 -6.07
N ASN A 60 9.50 -7.02 -6.24
CA ASN A 60 9.67 -8.07 -7.24
C ASN A 60 9.31 -7.63 -8.67
N GLU A 61 8.49 -6.59 -8.81
CA GLU A 61 8.12 -6.00 -10.11
C GLU A 61 9.12 -4.94 -10.61
N GLY A 62 10.16 -4.63 -9.81
CA GLY A 62 11.21 -3.67 -10.12
C GLY A 62 12.19 -4.13 -11.20
#